data_AF-A0A699ZU76-F1
#
_entry.id   AF-A0A699ZU76-F1
#
_cell.length_a   1.000
_cell.length_b   1.000
_cell.length_c   1.000
_cell.angle_alpha   90.00
_cell.angle_beta   90.00
_cell.angle_gamma   90.00
#
_symmetry.space_group_name_H-M   'P 1'
#
loop_
_entity.id
_entity.type
_entity.pdbx_description
1 polymer ?
#
loop_
_entity_poly.entity_id
_entity_poly.type
_entity_poly.pdbx_seq_one_letter_code
_entity_poly.pdbx_strand_id
1 'polypeptide(L)'
;MDLQVEEVFPRTSQLEDPTIANVNFALLVFALHNPMFEETQVSRFLVAQEASGLPFRLLLNKVDLVPEAEVRSWGYDPLVVSCQSGRGVPEVLQALQGTTAVVAGPSGAIVGLRPLGGQLPKRQGSARGAAGAAGHHSGGSGAFRGRQVIPHQRLEAGAPQA
;
A
#
# COMPACT_ATOMS: atom_id res chain seq x y z
N MET A 1 -32.60 5.82 -13.03
CA MET A 1 -32.57 5.06 -11.76
C MET A 1 -31.43 5.66 -10.97
N ASP A 2 -31.75 6.53 -10.02
CA ASP A 2 -30.72 7.22 -9.22
C ASP A 2 -30.42 6.37 -7.99
N LEU A 3 -29.15 6.00 -7.80
CA LEU A 3 -28.69 5.28 -6.61
C LEU A 3 -28.50 6.30 -5.47
N GLN A 4 -29.32 6.18 -4.43
CA GLN A 4 -29.18 6.96 -3.20
C GLN A 4 -28.60 6.08 -2.07
N VAL A 5 -27.75 6.70 -1.25
CA VAL A 5 -27.25 6.07 -0.03
C VAL A 5 -28.30 6.24 1.06
N GLU A 6 -28.85 5.13 1.55
CA GLU A 6 -29.89 5.14 2.58
C GLU A 6 -29.32 5.19 4.00
N GLU A 7 -28.20 4.49 4.24
CA GLU A 7 -27.59 4.36 5.58
C GLU A 7 -26.07 4.22 5.51
N VAL A 8 -25.38 4.68 6.56
CA VAL A 8 -23.94 4.50 6.78
C VAL A 8 -23.71 3.88 8.15
N PHE A 9 -23.18 2.66 8.18
CA PHE A 9 -22.85 1.95 9.41
C PHE A 9 -21.65 2.57 10.16
N PRO A 10 -21.51 2.30 11.47
CA PRO A 10 -20.32 2.71 12.24
C PRO A 10 -19.02 2.24 11.60
N ARG A 11 -18.00 3.10 11.65
CA ARG A 11 -16.67 2.81 11.10
C ARG A 11 -15.85 2.00 12.08
N THR A 12 -15.11 1.01 11.60
CA THR A 12 -14.15 0.25 12.41
C THR A 12 -12.81 0.95 12.54
N SER A 13 -12.45 1.80 11.57
CA SER A 13 -11.24 2.63 11.58
C SER A 13 -11.40 3.85 10.69
N GLN A 14 -10.51 4.84 10.86
CA GLN A 14 -10.46 6.02 10.02
C GLN A 14 -9.01 6.50 9.87
N LEU A 15 -8.58 6.73 8.62
CA LEU A 15 -7.39 7.48 8.28
C LEU A 15 -7.80 8.91 7.94
N GLU A 16 -6.99 9.88 8.36
CA GLU A 16 -7.23 11.29 8.07
C GLU A 16 -6.71 11.67 6.68
N ASP A 17 -5.53 11.16 6.30
CA ASP A 17 -4.88 11.44 5.03
C ASP A 17 -4.38 10.14 4.35
N PRO A 18 -5.01 9.69 3.24
CA PRO A 18 -6.28 10.14 2.69
C PRO A 18 -7.42 9.83 3.65
N THR A 19 -8.50 10.60 3.56
CA THR A 19 -9.70 10.36 4.36
C THR A 19 -10.39 9.08 3.92
N ILE A 20 -10.14 7.98 4.64
CA ILE A 20 -10.62 6.63 4.31
C ILE A 20 -11.08 5.95 5.60
N ALA A 21 -12.22 5.28 5.55
CA ALA A 21 -12.74 4.49 6.66
C ALA A 21 -12.53 2.99 6.46
N ASN A 22 -12.60 2.22 7.55
CA ASN A 22 -12.61 0.76 7.56
C ASN A 22 -11.37 0.13 6.92
N VAL A 23 -10.20 0.77 7.07
CA VAL A 23 -8.89 0.23 6.67
C VAL A 23 -8.44 -0.81 7.71
N ASN A 24 -8.03 -1.99 7.23
CA ASN A 24 -7.56 -3.09 8.06
C ASN A 24 -6.04 -3.04 8.27
N PHE A 25 -5.28 -2.76 7.22
CA PHE A 25 -3.82 -2.76 7.27
C PHE A 25 -3.19 -1.92 6.14
N ALA A 26 -1.88 -1.68 6.23
CA ALA A 26 -1.10 -1.05 5.16
C ALA A 26 -0.15 -2.04 4.45
N LEU A 27 -0.08 -1.96 3.13
CA LEU A 27 0.97 -2.59 2.34
C LEU A 27 2.06 -1.55 2.07
N LEU A 28 3.20 -1.68 2.75
CA LEU A 28 4.32 -0.75 2.64
C LEU A 28 5.29 -1.25 1.57
N VAL A 29 5.49 -0.46 0.51
CA VAL A 29 6.12 -0.92 -0.74
C VAL A 29 7.41 -0.18 -1.03
N PHE A 30 8.47 -0.94 -1.27
CA PHE A 30 9.75 -0.45 -1.77
C PHE A 30 10.17 -1.20 -3.03
N ALA A 31 11.01 -0.55 -3.83
CA ALA A 31 11.69 -1.18 -4.96
C ALA A 31 13.11 -1.52 -4.53
N LEU A 32 13.54 -2.76 -4.72
CA LEU A 32 14.94 -3.18 -4.52
C LEU A 32 15.88 -2.52 -5.53
N HIS A 33 15.37 -2.12 -6.69
CA HIS A 33 16.15 -1.41 -7.70
C HIS A 33 15.27 -0.54 -8.61
N ASN A 34 15.82 0.57 -9.11
CA ASN A 34 15.14 1.56 -9.98
C ASN A 34 13.73 2.00 -9.50
N PRO A 35 13.57 2.90 -8.51
CA PRO A 35 14.61 3.72 -7.91
C PRO A 35 15.56 2.92 -7.01
N MET A 36 16.77 3.43 -6.81
CA MET A 36 17.76 2.81 -5.94
C MET A 36 17.19 2.61 -4.53
N PHE A 37 17.51 1.47 -3.93
CA PHE A 37 17.06 1.14 -2.58
C PHE A 37 17.84 1.97 -1.55
N GLU A 38 17.15 2.80 -0.79
CA GLU A 38 17.76 3.71 0.20
C GLU A 38 17.35 3.32 1.62
N GLU A 39 18.27 2.71 2.38
CA GLU A 39 17.99 2.17 3.72
C GLU A 39 17.45 3.22 4.69
N THR A 40 18.05 4.41 4.71
CA THR A 40 17.61 5.51 5.58
C THR A 40 16.18 5.94 5.27
N GLN A 41 15.77 5.88 4.00
CA GLN A 41 14.40 6.16 3.62
C GLN A 41 13.47 5.07 4.12
N VAL A 42 13.82 3.81 3.90
CA VAL A 42 13.03 2.64 4.33
C VAL A 42 12.82 2.65 5.84
N SER A 43 13.89 2.84 6.62
CA SER A 43 13.83 2.93 8.08
C SER A 43 12.89 4.03 8.57
N ARG A 44 12.91 5.22 7.94
CA ARG A 44 11.98 6.30 8.31
C ARG A 44 10.52 5.93 8.08
N PHE A 45 10.22 5.24 6.98
CA PHE A 45 8.86 4.77 6.70
C PHE A 45 8.43 3.65 7.65
N LEU A 46 9.31 2.71 7.97
CA LEU A 46 9.03 1.64 8.93
C LEU A 46 8.70 2.21 10.31
N VAL A 47 9.55 3.11 10.84
CA VAL A 47 9.30 3.79 12.12
C VAL A 47 7.98 4.56 12.11
N ALA A 48 7.71 5.31 11.04
CA ALA A 48 6.47 6.07 10.94
C ALA A 48 5.23 5.16 10.84
N GLN A 49 5.37 3.99 10.20
CA GLN A 49 4.28 3.03 10.07
C GLN A 49 4.00 2.31 11.38
N GLU A 50 5.03 1.90 12.12
CA GLU A 50 4.88 1.34 13.46
C GLU A 50 4.23 2.34 14.43
N ALA A 51 4.69 3.60 14.41
CA ALA A 51 4.13 4.65 15.25
C ALA A 51 2.65 4.93 14.96
N SER A 52 2.15 4.59 13.77
CA SER A 52 0.74 4.75 13.42
C SER A 52 -0.18 3.72 14.10
N GLY A 53 0.37 2.62 14.61
CA GLY A 53 -0.41 1.51 15.17
C GLY A 53 -1.24 0.71 14.14
N LEU A 54 -1.27 1.14 12.88
CA LEU A 54 -1.95 0.41 11.81
C LEU A 54 -1.09 -0.82 11.43
N PRO A 55 -1.62 -2.05 11.54
CA PRO A 55 -0.92 -3.24 11.09
C PRO A 55 -0.42 -3.10 9.66
N PHE A 56 0.75 -3.64 9.34
CA PHE A 56 1.29 -3.55 7.99
C PHE A 56 2.06 -4.79 7.55
N ARG A 57 2.28 -4.87 6.23
CA ARG A 57 3.16 -5.84 5.58
C ARG A 57 4.17 -5.09 4.72
N LEU A 58 5.43 -5.49 4.79
CA LEU A 58 6.49 -4.97 3.94
C LEU A 58 6.51 -5.72 2.61
N LEU A 59 6.54 -5.00 1.50
CA LEU A 59 6.63 -5.53 0.15
C LEU A 59 7.90 -4.98 -0.52
N LEU A 60 8.79 -5.87 -0.91
CA LEU A 60 10.01 -5.55 -1.64
C LEU A 60 9.84 -6.01 -3.10
N ASN A 61 9.57 -5.05 -3.98
CA ASN A 61 9.36 -5.29 -5.40
C ASN A 61 10.68 -5.22 -6.18
N LYS A 62 10.67 -5.76 -7.40
CA LYS A 62 11.78 -5.77 -8.36
C LYS A 62 12.96 -6.65 -7.94
N VAL A 63 12.66 -7.78 -7.29
CA VAL A 63 13.68 -8.78 -6.94
C VAL A 63 14.38 -9.36 -8.17
N ASP A 64 13.77 -9.28 -9.36
CA ASP A 64 14.38 -9.67 -10.62
C ASP A 64 15.59 -8.81 -11.03
N LEU A 65 15.77 -7.64 -10.41
CA LEU A 65 16.85 -6.71 -10.72
C LEU A 65 18.01 -6.78 -9.72
N VAL A 66 17.94 -7.63 -8.70
CA VAL A 66 18.98 -7.75 -7.66
C VAL A 66 19.32 -9.22 -7.38
N PRO A 67 20.56 -9.53 -7.00
CA PRO A 67 20.91 -10.82 -6.42
C PRO A 67 20.13 -11.10 -5.12
N GLU A 68 19.80 -12.36 -4.87
CA GLU A 68 19.04 -12.79 -3.69
C GLU A 68 19.73 -12.44 -2.36
N ALA A 69 21.07 -12.39 -2.35
CA ALA A 69 21.88 -12.01 -1.20
C ALA A 69 21.73 -10.53 -0.77
N GLU A 70 21.14 -9.68 -1.62
CA GLU A 70 20.93 -8.25 -1.32
C GLU A 70 19.61 -7.97 -0.59
N VAL A 71 18.75 -8.98 -0.42
CA VAL A 71 17.51 -8.85 0.36
C VAL A 71 17.87 -8.80 1.85
N ARG A 72 17.91 -7.59 2.41
CA ARG A 72 18.29 -7.35 3.79
C ARG A 72 17.16 -7.67 4.77
N SER A 73 17.53 -8.25 5.91
CA SER A 73 16.65 -8.47 7.05
C SER A 73 16.69 -7.26 8.00
N TRP A 74 15.57 -6.54 8.11
CA TRP A 74 15.37 -5.52 9.14
C TRP A 74 14.57 -6.05 10.35
N GLY A 75 14.54 -7.37 10.55
CA GLY A 75 13.68 -8.00 11.55
C GLY A 75 12.19 -8.06 11.17
N TYR A 76 11.87 -7.68 9.92
CA TYR A 76 10.56 -7.88 9.31
C TYR A 76 10.60 -9.09 8.38
N ASP A 77 9.44 -9.66 8.12
CA ASP A 77 9.22 -10.71 7.13
C ASP A 77 8.61 -10.09 5.86
N PRO A 78 9.43 -9.64 4.89
CA PRO A 78 8.93 -8.99 3.68
C PRO A 78 8.36 -10.00 2.69
N LEU A 79 7.27 -9.61 2.03
CA LEU A 79 6.87 -10.22 0.76
C LEU A 79 7.85 -9.75 -0.32
N VAL A 80 8.65 -10.66 -0.85
CA VAL A 80 9.64 -10.36 -1.90
C VAL A 80 9.07 -10.74 -3.25
N VAL A 81 8.93 -9.76 -4.14
CA VAL A 81 8.17 -9.92 -5.39
C VAL A 81 8.87 -9.32 -6.60
N SER A 82 8.47 -9.82 -7.76
CA SER A 82 8.68 -9.16 -9.04
C SER A 82 7.33 -9.02 -9.72
N CYS A 83 6.76 -7.81 -9.68
CA CYS A 83 5.50 -7.55 -10.37
C CYS A 83 5.63 -7.72 -11.90
N GLN A 84 6.84 -7.59 -12.44
CA GLN A 84 7.09 -7.75 -13.87
C GLN A 84 7.07 -9.22 -14.31
N SER A 85 7.67 -10.11 -13.52
CA SER A 85 7.69 -11.55 -13.83
C SER A 85 6.52 -12.33 -13.21
N GLY A 86 5.81 -11.75 -12.26
CA GLY A 86 4.74 -12.41 -11.50
C GLY A 86 5.22 -13.18 -10.26
N ARG A 87 6.54 -13.24 -10.00
CA ARG A 87 7.07 -13.91 -8.81
C ARG A 87 6.54 -13.26 -7.53
N GLY A 88 6.03 -14.08 -6.61
CA GLY A 88 5.54 -13.64 -5.29
C GLY A 88 4.22 -12.85 -5.33
N VAL A 89 3.61 -12.69 -6.51
CA VAL A 89 2.34 -11.97 -6.68
C VAL A 89 1.15 -12.71 -6.07
N PRO A 90 1.00 -14.05 -6.21
CA PRO A 90 -0.10 -14.78 -5.59
C PRO A 90 -0.20 -14.57 -4.08
N GLU A 91 0.94 -14.51 -3.39
CA GLU A 91 1.06 -14.28 -1.94
C GLU A 91 0.61 -12.87 -1.56
N VAL A 92 0.94 -11.86 -2.37
CA VAL A 92 0.43 -10.49 -2.20
C VAL A 92 -1.08 -10.45 -2.36
N LEU A 93 -1.63 -11.11 -3.38
CA LEU A 93 -3.07 -11.12 -3.61
C LEU A 93 -3.80 -11.84 -2.47
N GLN A 94 -3.26 -12.96 -1.99
CA GLN A 94 -3.80 -13.67 -0.83
C GLN A 94 -3.79 -12.78 0.42
N ALA A 95 -2.72 -12.03 0.66
CA ALA A 95 -2.67 -11.09 1.79
C ALA A 95 -3.70 -9.95 1.69
N LEU A 96 -4.12 -9.59 0.47
CA LEU A 96 -5.12 -8.55 0.22
C LEU A 96 -6.56 -9.08 0.22
N GLN A 97 -6.78 -10.39 0.10
CA GLN A 97 -8.12 -10.99 0.06
C GLN A 97 -8.91 -10.68 1.34
N GLY A 98 -10.16 -10.23 1.17
CA GLY A 98 -11.05 -9.98 2.30
C GLY A 98 -10.68 -8.76 3.14
N THR A 99 -9.83 -7.86 2.64
CA THR A 99 -9.36 -6.69 3.40
C THR A 99 -9.54 -5.38 2.64
N THR A 100 -9.62 -4.28 3.38
CA THR A 100 -9.41 -2.93 2.87
C THR A 100 -7.99 -2.52 3.24
N ALA A 101 -7.10 -2.48 2.26
CA ALA A 101 -5.70 -2.13 2.49
C ALA A 101 -5.36 -0.75 1.91
N VAL A 102 -4.45 -0.04 2.58
CA VAL A 102 -3.78 1.14 2.03
C VAL A 102 -2.39 0.76 1.55
N VAL A 103 -2.03 1.09 0.33
CA VAL A 103 -0.65 0.92 -0.18
C VAL A 103 0.12 2.20 0.09
N ALA A 104 1.29 2.13 0.70
CA ALA A 104 2.15 3.29 0.98
C ALA A 104 3.59 3.03 0.54
N GLY A 105 4.37 4.07 0.27
CA GLY A 105 5.78 3.97 -0.08
C GLY A 105 6.25 5.09 -1.02
N PRO A 106 7.53 5.10 -1.42
CA PRO A 106 8.03 6.03 -2.43
C PRO A 106 7.23 5.90 -3.74
N SER A 107 6.92 7.02 -4.38
CA SER A 107 6.08 7.03 -5.58
C SER A 107 6.61 6.12 -6.70
N GLY A 108 7.93 6.08 -6.92
CA GLY A 108 8.56 5.20 -7.90
C GLY A 108 8.38 3.71 -7.60
N ALA A 109 8.30 3.33 -6.31
CA ALA A 109 8.04 1.95 -5.90
C ALA A 109 6.57 1.57 -6.14
N ILE A 110 5.63 2.45 -5.79
CA ILE A 110 4.19 2.24 -6.00
C ILE A 110 3.86 2.14 -7.50
N VAL A 111 4.46 3.00 -8.32
CA VAL A 111 4.31 2.94 -9.80
C VAL A 111 4.79 1.59 -10.35
N GLY A 112 5.75 0.93 -9.68
CA GLY A 112 6.22 -0.41 -10.01
C GLY A 112 5.19 -1.53 -9.85
N LEU A 113 4.05 -1.26 -9.21
CA LEU A 113 2.94 -2.21 -9.08
C LEU A 113 1.98 -2.18 -10.28
N ARG A 114 2.14 -1.25 -11.24
CA ARG A 114 1.25 -1.15 -12.41
C ARG A 114 1.02 -2.45 -13.19
N PRO A 115 1.99 -3.38 -13.34
CA PRO A 115 1.73 -4.69 -13.94
C PRO A 115 0.61 -5.49 -13.24
N LEU A 116 0.34 -5.20 -11.95
CA LEU A 116 -0.78 -5.75 -11.19
C LEU A 116 -2.11 -5.02 -11.45
N GLY A 117 -2.17 -4.04 -12.35
CA GLY A 117 -3.32 -3.13 -12.54
C GLY A 117 -4.65 -3.78 -12.95
N GLY A 118 -4.65 -5.06 -13.33
CA GLY A 118 -5.87 -5.87 -13.51
C GLY A 118 -6.26 -6.72 -12.28
N GLN A 119 -5.35 -6.88 -11.32
CA GLN A 119 -5.47 -7.73 -10.14
C GLN A 119 -5.59 -6.91 -8.84
N LEU A 120 -5.13 -5.65 -8.85
CA LEU A 120 -5.38 -4.67 -7.80
C LEU A 120 -6.73 -3.96 -8.05
N PRO A 121 -7.59 -3.80 -7.03
CA PRO A 121 -8.87 -3.13 -7.20
C PRO A 121 -8.69 -1.67 -7.65
N LYS A 122 -9.66 -1.19 -8.43
CA LYS A 122 -9.59 0.11 -9.10
C LYS A 122 -9.43 1.26 -8.10
N ARG A 123 -8.49 2.14 -8.42
CA ARG A 123 -8.15 3.41 -7.75
C ARG A 123 -9.40 4.20 -7.35
N GLN A 124 -9.61 4.41 -6.05
CA GLN A 124 -10.53 5.41 -5.53
C GLN A 124 -9.75 6.42 -4.68
N GLY A 125 -9.61 7.65 -5.20
CA GLY A 125 -8.97 8.77 -4.52
C GLY A 125 -7.45 8.89 -4.71
N SER A 126 -6.98 10.14 -4.64
CA SER A 126 -5.58 10.53 -4.55
C SER A 126 -5.55 11.74 -3.63
N ALA A 127 -5.04 11.61 -2.41
CA ALA A 127 -4.82 12.79 -1.57
C ALA A 127 -3.57 13.52 -2.06
N ARG A 128 -3.75 14.77 -2.51
CA ARG A 128 -2.69 15.77 -2.55
C ARG A 128 -2.80 16.52 -1.23
N GLY A 129 -1.99 16.15 -0.23
CA GLY A 129 -1.82 17.00 0.94
C GLY A 129 -1.26 18.35 0.50
N ALA A 130 -1.94 19.44 0.87
CA ALA A 130 -1.44 20.79 0.68
C ALA A 130 -0.10 20.93 1.41
N ALA A 131 0.95 21.29 0.66
CA ALA A 131 2.21 21.69 1.24
C ALA A 131 1.97 22.96 2.06
N GLY A 132 2.06 22.86 3.38
CA GLY A 132 2.31 24.03 4.22
C GLY A 132 3.65 24.63 3.80
N ALA A 133 3.65 25.91 3.43
CA ALA A 133 4.82 26.63 2.99
C ALA A 133 5.88 26.70 4.10
N ALA A 134 7.05 26.11 3.87
CA ALA A 134 8.32 26.50 4.47
C ALA A 134 9.46 25.92 3.60
N GLY A 135 10.42 26.76 3.25
CA GLY A 135 11.51 26.47 2.32
C GLY A 135 12.59 25.54 2.87
N HIS A 136 13.48 25.18 1.93
CA HIS A 136 14.87 24.74 2.07
C HIS A 136 15.23 23.65 3.09
N HIS A 137 15.82 22.56 2.55
CA HIS A 137 16.84 21.67 3.12
C HIS A 137 16.77 21.30 4.62
N SER A 138 16.84 19.98 4.88
CA SER A 138 16.93 19.30 6.19
C SER A 138 15.60 19.06 6.92
N GLY A 139 15.39 17.81 7.36
CA GLY A 139 14.32 17.44 8.31
C GLY A 139 12.91 17.31 7.72
N GLY A 140 12.64 16.30 6.90
CA GLY A 140 11.29 16.05 6.37
C GLY A 140 10.38 15.34 7.37
N SER A 141 9.46 16.08 7.99
CA SER A 141 8.26 15.61 8.68
C SER A 141 7.56 14.48 7.91
N GLY A 142 7.15 13.43 8.63
CA GLY A 142 6.64 12.14 8.15
C GLY A 142 5.27 12.19 7.46
N ALA A 143 5.10 13.04 6.44
CA ALA A 143 3.92 13.03 5.60
C ALA A 143 4.01 11.89 4.57
N PHE A 144 3.24 10.83 4.79
CA PHE A 144 3.12 9.68 3.88
C PHE A 144 2.47 10.10 2.56
N ARG A 145 3.29 10.41 1.55
CA ARG A 145 2.80 10.65 0.19
C ARG A 145 2.58 9.32 -0.55
N GLY A 146 1.43 9.17 -1.18
CA GLY A 146 1.12 8.05 -2.09
C GLY A 146 0.38 6.90 -1.43
N ARG A 147 -0.82 7.17 -0.86
CA ARG A 147 -1.70 6.11 -0.37
C ARG A 147 -2.70 5.68 -1.45
N GLN A 148 -2.71 4.39 -1.83
CA GLN A 148 -3.72 3.80 -2.72
C GLN A 148 -4.64 2.89 -1.91
N VAL A 149 -5.96 3.01 -2.09
CA VAL A 149 -6.93 2.11 -1.45
C VAL A 149 -7.17 0.88 -2.33
N ILE A 150 -7.07 -0.28 -1.72
CA ILE A 150 -7.48 -1.58 -2.25
C ILE A 150 -8.75 -1.94 -1.49
N PRO A 151 -9.95 -1.63 -2.00
CA PRO A 151 -11.20 -2.06 -1.38
C PRO A 151 -11.33 -3.58 -1.35
N HIS A 152 -12.01 -4.07 -0.32
CA HIS A 152 -12.53 -5.43 -0.25
C HIS A 152 -13.38 -5.74 -1.49
N GLN A 153 -12.99 -6.71 -2.30
CA GLN A 153 -13.89 -7.27 -3.32
C GLN A 153 -14.80 -8.28 -2.63
N ARG A 154 -16.11 -7.99 -2.60
CA ARG A 154 -17.12 -9.00 -2.28
C ARG A 154 -17.10 -10.00 -3.44
N LEU A 155 -16.70 -11.25 -3.17
CA LEU A 155 -17.08 -12.36 -4.04
C LEU A 155 -18.60 -12.31 -4.12
N GLU A 156 -19.17 -12.13 -5.32
CA GLU A 156 -20.60 -12.29 -5.50
C GLU A 156 -20.93 -13.75 -5.18
N ALA A 157 -21.31 -14.01 -3.92
CA ALA A 157 -22.00 -15.23 -3.58
C ALA A 157 -23.28 -15.20 -4.39
N GLY A 158 -23.33 -16.04 -5.44
CA GLY A 158 -24.53 -16.25 -6.21
C GLY A 158 -25.69 -16.45 -5.25
N ALA A 159 -26.70 -15.60 -5.37
CA ALA A 159 -27.95 -15.77 -4.64
C ALA A 159 -28.45 -17.21 -4.89
N PRO A 160 -28.92 -17.94 -3.87
CA PRO A 160 -29.66 -19.17 -4.14
C PRO A 160 -30.88 -18.79 -4.97
N GLN A 161 -30.93 -19.29 -6.21
CA GLN A 161 -32.16 -19.25 -6.99
C GLN A 161 -33.18 -20.15 -6.27
N ALA A 162 -34.33 -19.56 -5.99
CA ALA A 162 -35.49 -20.19 -5.38
C ALA A 162 -36.04 -21.34 -6.25
#